data_AF-A0A7H8PUX5-F1
#
_entry.id   AF-A0A7H8PUX5-F1
#
_cell.length_a   1.000
_cell.length_b   1.000
_cell.length_c   1.000
_cell.angle_alpha   90.00
_cell.angle_beta   90.00
_cell.angle_gamma   90.00
#
_symmetry.space_group_name_H-M   'P 1'
#
loop_
_entity.id
_entity.type
_entity.pdbx_description
1 polymer ?
#
loop_
_entity_poly.entity_id
_entity_poly.type
_entity_poly.pdbx_seq_one_letter_code
_entity_poly.pdbx_strand_id
1 'polypeptide(L)'
;MKPTAIYSAALALALAVSSAFAETAVSDAQLKKFADAYRSIVTLSQEYAPKIKSAADAAAAEAINVEAQTKMVAAVQSAGLSKEEYQGIATQLRNDPALLQRVNDILKSAAATQ
;
A
#
# COMPACT_ATOMS: atom_id res chain seq x y z
N MET A 1 -54.87 4.17 35.11
CA MET A 1 -54.91 4.29 33.64
C MET A 1 -53.62 3.72 33.05
N LYS A 2 -53.71 3.10 31.86
CA LYS A 2 -52.66 2.67 30.92
C LYS A 2 -53.15 3.07 29.51
N PRO A 3 -52.37 3.06 28.40
CA PRO A 3 -50.98 2.65 28.20
C PRO A 3 -50.03 3.88 28.30
N THR A 4 -48.91 4.13 27.60
CA THR A 4 -48.23 3.50 26.43
C THR A 4 -46.71 3.76 26.49
N ALA A 5 -45.92 3.02 25.69
CA ALA A 5 -44.48 3.20 25.53
C ALA A 5 -44.11 3.91 24.22
N ILE A 6 -42.95 4.56 24.17
CA ILE A 6 -42.11 4.61 22.96
C ILE A 6 -40.73 4.07 23.33
N TYR A 7 -40.31 3.05 22.58
CA TYR A 7 -39.00 2.41 22.67
C TYR A 7 -37.91 3.25 21.95
N SER A 8 -36.67 3.07 22.37
CA SER A 8 -35.47 3.10 21.52
C SER A 8 -35.20 4.34 20.65
N ALA A 9 -34.44 5.29 21.20
CA ALA A 9 -33.33 5.91 20.47
C ALA A 9 -32.03 5.21 20.88
N ALA A 10 -31.93 3.92 20.52
CA ALA A 10 -30.80 3.07 20.91
C ALA A 10 -29.55 3.38 20.05
N LEU A 11 -28.39 3.34 20.70
CA LEU A 11 -27.20 2.65 20.18
C LEU A 11 -26.51 3.18 18.90
N ALA A 12 -26.86 4.35 18.37
CA ALA A 12 -26.25 4.88 17.15
C ALA A 12 -24.86 5.58 17.34
N LEU A 13 -24.41 5.81 18.57
CA LEU A 13 -23.14 6.53 18.86
C LEU A 13 -22.01 5.64 19.43
N ALA A 14 -22.19 4.32 19.45
CA ALA A 14 -21.20 3.37 19.97
C ALA A 14 -20.49 2.52 18.89
N LEU A 15 -20.91 2.59 17.63
CA LEU A 15 -20.38 1.77 16.53
C LEU A 15 -19.42 2.51 15.59
N ALA A 16 -19.29 3.84 15.70
CA ALA A 16 -18.38 4.63 14.87
C ALA A 16 -16.94 4.73 15.43
N VAL A 17 -16.72 4.34 16.70
CA VAL A 17 -15.41 4.43 17.38
C VAL A 17 -14.63 3.10 17.39
N SER A 18 -15.27 1.97 17.05
CA SER A 18 -14.60 0.67 16.99
C SER A 18 -13.63 0.50 15.82
N SER A 19 -13.65 1.38 14.82
CA SER A 19 -12.72 1.33 13.67
C SER A 19 -11.32 1.90 13.97
N ALA A 20 -11.09 2.45 15.17
CA ALA A 20 -9.81 3.07 15.57
C ALA A 20 -8.87 2.13 16.36
N PHE A 21 -9.29 0.90 16.66
CA PHE A 21 -8.54 -0.04 17.51
C PHE A 21 -8.41 -1.46 16.93
N ALA A 22 -8.58 -1.61 15.61
CA ALA A 22 -8.01 -2.78 14.94
C ALA A 22 -6.53 -2.50 14.68
N GLU A 23 -5.64 -3.24 15.35
CA GLU A 23 -4.35 -3.62 14.79
C GLU A 23 -4.65 -4.39 13.50
N THR A 24 -4.81 -3.65 12.39
CA THR A 24 -5.31 -4.21 11.14
C THR A 24 -4.24 -5.07 10.51
N ALA A 25 -4.36 -6.38 10.70
CA ALA A 25 -3.72 -7.38 9.86
C ALA A 25 -3.99 -7.02 8.39
N VAL A 26 -2.93 -6.89 7.59
CA VAL A 26 -3.05 -6.42 6.21
C VAL A 26 -3.89 -7.41 5.42
N SER A 27 -4.97 -6.91 4.81
CA SER A 27 -5.88 -7.75 4.03
C SER A 27 -5.23 -8.22 2.72
N ASP A 28 -5.61 -9.39 2.23
CA ASP A 28 -5.08 -9.93 0.96
C ASP A 28 -5.34 -8.98 -0.23
N ALA A 29 -6.40 -8.16 -0.18
CA ALA A 29 -6.67 -7.10 -1.15
C ALA A 29 -5.61 -5.97 -1.09
N GLN A 30 -5.21 -5.54 0.12
CA GLN A 30 -4.11 -4.58 0.30
C GLN A 30 -2.77 -5.20 -0.11
N LEU A 31 -2.52 -6.48 0.20
CA LEU A 31 -1.31 -7.20 -0.24
C LEU A 31 -1.24 -7.32 -1.76
N LYS A 32 -2.37 -7.53 -2.45
CA LYS A 32 -2.41 -7.53 -3.91
C LYS A 32 -2.06 -6.16 -4.49
N LYS A 33 -2.69 -5.09 -4.01
CA LYS A 33 -2.34 -3.71 -4.41
C LYS A 33 -0.86 -3.41 -4.13
N PHE A 34 -0.33 -3.83 -2.98
CA PHE A 34 1.06 -3.67 -2.62
C PHE A 34 1.99 -4.42 -3.59
N ALA A 35 1.66 -5.67 -3.94
CA ALA A 35 2.43 -6.47 -4.90
C ALA A 35 2.44 -5.83 -6.30
N ASP A 36 1.31 -5.27 -6.74
CA ASP A 36 1.19 -4.60 -8.04
C ASP A 36 1.95 -3.25 -8.06
N ALA A 37 1.91 -2.48 -6.97
CA ALA A 37 2.75 -1.29 -6.76
C ALA A 37 4.25 -1.64 -6.72
N TYR A 38 4.63 -2.66 -5.94
CA TYR A 38 6.01 -3.12 -5.76
C TYR A 38 6.62 -3.55 -7.09
N ARG A 39 5.90 -4.33 -7.90
CA ARG A 39 6.33 -4.72 -9.25
C ARG A 39 6.64 -3.51 -10.12
N SER A 40 5.75 -2.52 -10.10
CA SER A 40 5.90 -1.27 -10.85
C SER A 40 7.11 -0.44 -10.39
N ILE A 41 7.32 -0.34 -9.07
CA ILE A 41 8.50 0.32 -8.47
C ILE A 41 9.79 -0.40 -8.84
N VAL A 42 9.81 -1.73 -8.82
CA VAL A 42 10.99 -2.53 -9.24
C VAL A 42 11.31 -2.29 -10.72
N THR A 43 10.30 -2.26 -11.60
CA THR A 43 10.49 -1.93 -13.02
C THR A 43 11.05 -0.52 -13.20
N LEU A 44 10.48 0.49 -12.53
CA LEU A 44 11.00 1.85 -12.55
C LEU A 44 12.44 1.93 -12.01
N SER A 45 12.76 1.21 -10.94
CA SER A 45 14.12 1.17 -10.38
C SER A 45 15.13 0.62 -11.40
N GLN A 46 14.78 -0.45 -12.12
CA GLN A 46 15.60 -1.02 -13.19
C GLN A 46 15.75 -0.06 -14.39
N GLU A 47 14.70 0.71 -14.72
CA GLU A 47 14.73 1.69 -15.81
C GLU A 47 15.58 2.93 -15.47
N TYR A 48 15.52 3.41 -14.24
CA TYR A 48 16.18 4.67 -13.82
C TYR A 48 17.61 4.49 -13.31
N ALA A 49 17.95 3.35 -12.70
CA ALA A 49 19.32 3.06 -12.25
C ALA A 49 20.41 3.29 -13.32
N PRO A 50 20.29 2.78 -14.57
CA PRO A 50 21.28 3.05 -15.61
C PRO A 50 21.28 4.52 -16.09
N LYS A 51 20.14 5.21 -16.05
CA LYS A 51 20.05 6.65 -16.40
C LYS A 51 20.82 7.51 -15.39
N ILE A 52 20.60 7.26 -14.09
CA ILE A 52 21.31 7.94 -12.98
C ILE A 52 22.82 7.68 -13.09
N LYS A 53 23.22 6.43 -13.32
CA LYS A 53 24.64 6.05 -13.50
C LYS A 53 25.31 6.70 -14.72
N SER A 54 24.52 7.01 -15.75
CA SER A 54 25.00 7.61 -17.00
C SER A 54 24.80 9.13 -17.07
N ALA A 55 24.40 9.76 -15.97
CA ALA A 55 24.21 11.21 -15.89
C ALA A 55 25.54 11.96 -16.07
N ALA A 56 25.49 13.13 -16.73
CA ALA A 56 26.68 13.93 -17.02
C ALA A 56 27.35 14.51 -15.77
N ASP A 57 26.55 14.84 -14.76
CA ASP A 57 26.98 15.43 -13.49
C ASP A 57 25.97 15.12 -12.36
N ALA A 58 26.25 15.60 -11.15
CA ALA A 58 25.41 15.39 -9.98
C ALA A 58 24.03 16.07 -10.07
N ALA A 59 23.89 17.20 -10.78
CA ALA A 59 22.62 17.88 -10.94
C ALA A 59 21.71 17.15 -11.94
N ALA A 60 22.29 16.63 -13.02
CA ALA A 60 21.60 15.73 -13.94
C ALA A 60 21.17 14.42 -13.24
N ALA A 61 22.03 13.83 -12.40
CA ALA A 61 21.69 12.66 -11.61
C ALA A 61 20.53 12.94 -10.64
N GLU A 62 20.53 14.09 -9.96
CA GLU A 62 19.46 14.50 -9.05
C GLU A 62 18.13 14.73 -9.78
N ALA A 63 18.14 15.39 -10.93
CA ALA A 63 16.92 15.58 -11.74
C ALA A 63 16.29 14.23 -12.13
N ILE A 64 17.11 13.24 -12.52
CA ILE A 64 16.65 11.88 -12.85
C ILE A 64 16.13 11.15 -11.59
N ASN A 65 16.74 11.35 -10.41
CA ASN A 65 16.24 10.82 -9.14
C ASN A 65 14.89 11.41 -8.74
N VAL A 66 14.67 12.71 -8.93
CA VAL A 66 13.38 13.37 -8.64
C VAL A 66 12.28 12.87 -9.59
N GLU A 67 12.59 12.67 -10.88
CA GLU A 67 11.66 12.06 -11.83
C GLU A 67 11.30 10.62 -11.44
N ALA A 68 12.30 9.81 -11.07
CA ALA A 68 12.11 8.43 -10.61
C ALA A 68 11.20 8.35 -9.39
N GLN A 69 11.46 9.16 -8.36
CA GLN A 69 10.65 9.24 -7.15
C GLN A 69 9.20 9.65 -7.45
N THR A 70 9.01 10.63 -8.34
CA THR A 70 7.67 11.06 -8.77
C THR A 70 6.90 9.91 -9.42
N LYS A 71 7.54 9.15 -10.32
CA LYS A 71 6.91 7.97 -10.96
C LYS A 71 6.66 6.83 -9.98
N MET A 72 7.55 6.59 -9.01
CA MET A 72 7.34 5.58 -7.97
C MET A 72 6.12 5.91 -7.09
N VAL A 73 5.95 7.18 -6.70
CA VAL A 73 4.75 7.64 -5.96
C VAL A 73 3.49 7.49 -6.83
N ALA A 74 3.54 7.85 -8.11
CA ALA A 74 2.43 7.66 -9.03
C ALA A 74 2.06 6.18 -9.22
N ALA A 75 3.03 5.26 -9.20
CA ALA A 75 2.79 3.82 -9.28
C ALA A 75 2.06 3.27 -8.03
N VAL A 76 2.41 3.75 -6.82
CA VAL A 76 1.68 3.42 -5.58
C VAL A 76 0.22 3.89 -5.66
N GLN A 77 0.00 5.13 -6.08
CA GLN A 77 -1.35 5.71 -6.23
C GLN A 77 -2.16 4.98 -7.30
N SER A 78 -1.53 4.59 -8.42
CA SER A 78 -2.17 3.86 -9.51
C SER A 78 -2.58 2.44 -9.12
N ALA A 79 -1.89 1.81 -8.16
CA ALA A 79 -2.31 0.56 -7.54
C ALA A 79 -3.46 0.75 -6.51
N GLY A 80 -3.94 1.98 -6.30
CA GLY A 80 -5.01 2.29 -5.36
C GLY A 80 -4.58 2.25 -3.90
N LEU A 81 -3.33 2.62 -3.60
CA LEU A 81 -2.80 2.84 -2.25
C LEU A 81 -2.34 4.29 -2.09
N SER A 82 -2.47 4.85 -0.89
CA SER A 82 -1.69 6.01 -0.47
C SER A 82 -0.22 5.63 -0.22
N LYS A 83 0.66 6.64 -0.20
CA LYS A 83 2.07 6.47 0.19
C LYS A 83 2.17 5.93 1.63
N GLU A 84 1.30 6.39 2.50
CA GLU A 84 1.23 6.05 3.91
C GLU A 84 0.79 4.59 4.13
N GLU A 85 -0.21 4.12 3.40
CA GLU A 85 -0.59 2.69 3.38
C GLU A 85 0.54 1.81 2.85
N TYR A 86 1.18 2.18 1.74
CA TYR A 86 2.31 1.42 1.19
C TYR A 86 3.47 1.33 2.19
N GLN A 87 3.80 2.43 2.86
CA GLN A 87 4.85 2.47 3.89
C GLN A 87 4.47 1.67 5.15
N GLY A 88 3.19 1.66 5.54
CA GLY A 88 2.65 0.84 6.63
C GLY A 88 2.81 -0.65 6.33
N ILE A 89 2.32 -1.09 5.17
CA ILE A 89 2.42 -2.48 4.70
C ILE A 89 3.90 -2.90 4.58
N ALA A 90 4.77 -2.07 3.99
CA ALA A 90 6.21 -2.31 3.92
C ALA A 90 6.91 -2.37 5.30
N THR A 91 6.32 -1.78 6.32
CA THR A 91 6.83 -1.86 7.70
C THR A 91 6.36 -3.14 8.39
N GLN A 92 5.09 -3.52 8.22
CA GLN A 92 4.58 -4.80 8.71
C GLN A 92 5.29 -5.99 8.04
N LEU A 93 5.54 -5.94 6.73
CA LEU A 93 6.27 -6.97 5.98
C LEU A 93 7.70 -7.24 6.48
N ARG A 94 8.36 -6.25 7.10
CA ARG A 94 9.70 -6.44 7.68
C ARG A 94 9.66 -7.15 9.04
N ASN A 95 8.52 -7.09 9.72
CA ASN A 95 8.32 -7.62 11.07
C ASN A 95 7.50 -8.93 11.08
N ASP A 96 6.79 -9.24 10.00
CA ASP A 96 5.95 -10.43 9.84
C ASP A 96 6.43 -11.28 8.64
N PRO A 97 7.20 -12.36 8.89
CA PRO A 97 7.65 -13.30 7.86
C PRO A 97 6.50 -14.06 7.15
N ALA A 98 5.37 -14.27 7.83
CA ALA A 98 4.22 -14.95 7.22
C ALA A 98 3.52 -14.01 6.22
N LEU A 99 3.44 -12.71 6.53
CA LEU A 99 2.95 -11.69 5.60
C LEU A 99 3.86 -11.55 4.38
N LEU A 100 5.19 -11.59 4.60
CA LEU A 100 6.17 -11.58 3.53
C LEU A 100 6.01 -12.78 2.59
N GLN A 101 5.78 -13.98 3.14
CA GLN A 101 5.49 -15.17 2.35
C GLN A 101 4.23 -15.00 1.49
N ARG A 102 3.13 -14.46 2.06
CA ARG A 102 1.89 -14.19 1.30
C ARG A 102 2.12 -13.25 0.12
N VAL A 103 2.86 -12.15 0.30
CA VAL A 103 3.19 -11.22 -0.81
C VAL A 103 4.02 -11.92 -1.88
N ASN A 104 5.01 -12.73 -1.49
CA ASN A 104 5.81 -13.51 -2.43
C ASN A 104 4.94 -14.49 -3.25
N ASP A 105 3.95 -15.13 -2.63
CA ASP A 105 3.08 -16.07 -3.33
C ASP A 105 2.05 -15.37 -4.24
N ILE A 106 1.57 -14.18 -3.85
CA ILE A 106 0.81 -13.29 -4.76
C ILE A 106 1.65 -12.86 -5.96
N LEU A 107 2.91 -12.44 -5.73
CA LEU A 107 3.84 -12.02 -6.79
C LEU A 107 4.12 -13.13 -7.82
N LYS A 108 4.33 -14.37 -7.34
CA LYS A 108 4.50 -15.57 -8.17
C LYS A 108 3.23 -15.93 -8.94
N SER A 109 2.07 -15.97 -8.26
CA SER A 109 0.79 -16.36 -8.87
C SER A 109 0.40 -15.41 -9.99
N ALA A 110 0.58 -14.10 -9.79
CA ALA A 110 0.34 -13.09 -10.81
C ALA A 110 1.30 -13.21 -12.02
N ALA A 111 2.52 -13.73 -11.83
CA ALA A 111 3.46 -14.01 -12.93
C ALA A 111 3.13 -15.31 -13.69
N ALA A 112 2.44 -16.26 -13.07
CA ALA A 112 1.99 -17.50 -13.70
C ALA A 112 0.67 -17.37 -14.49
N THR A 113 0.06 -16.18 -14.48
CA THR A 113 -1.21 -15.88 -15.19
C THR A 113 -0.98 -14.96 -16.41
N GLN A 114 0.24 -14.92 -16.93
CA GLN A 114 0.68 -14.14 -18.11
C GLN A 114 1.40 -15.05 -19.11
#